data_AF-A0A3L7ZGT4-F1
#
_entry.id   AF-A0A3L7ZGT4-F1
#
_cell.length_a   1.000
_cell.length_b   1.000
_cell.length_c   1.000
_cell.angle_alpha   90.00
_cell.angle_beta   90.00
_cell.angle_gamma   90.00
#
_symmetry.space_group_name_H-M   'P 1'
#
loop_
_entity.id
_entity.type
_entity.pdbx_description
1 polymer ?
#
loop_
_entity_poly.entity_id
_entity_poly.type
_entity_poly.pdbx_seq_one_letter_code
_entity_poly.pdbx_strand_id
1 'polypeptide(L)'
;MDIYYFLFLWIAFLSSLDFFPLPQKIKMIGSSLLLLTVILFCGLRGDVDNDYSTYVGHWGTTPIWQEESVKSLFEKINGHLLEFGYVFICSLFKSIGLGYQSIFLFCSFLTFTLFYKSAKQFTSYPNFALFIFFSQFIMMPFMQIRYGVAMTCTLYAIVNWANGNRRKCVVYIILGILFHRLVWGCLLLIWLLNASFRFVVFFMLCALFIPFGTIEDIILGIFSISSFKHYMDYMDKGESANMLSILWYSILVYPYLEKIWRERNRASVKEIVLLKMYLISLLAFYLASDYSILSRISGVFSLSICFILPAYYQMLKKDGLHLLVYFFCVSFYCFLKYLPCLKYFKDYTINYNLF
;
A
#
# COMPACT_ATOMS: atom_id res chain seq x y z
N MET A 1 -24.20 3.63 3.45
CA MET A 1 -23.13 3.10 4.33
C MET A 1 -23.08 1.56 4.44
N ASP A 2 -24.21 0.84 4.42
CA ASP A 2 -24.26 -0.62 4.68
C ASP A 2 -23.39 -1.48 3.75
N ILE A 3 -23.22 -1.06 2.50
CA ILE A 3 -22.42 -1.79 1.52
C ILE A 3 -20.94 -1.93 1.93
N TYR A 4 -20.39 -0.98 2.68
CA TYR A 4 -19.01 -1.06 3.20
C TYR A 4 -18.88 -2.19 4.22
N TYR A 5 -19.86 -2.35 5.12
CA TYR A 5 -19.89 -3.43 6.10
C TYR A 5 -20.13 -4.79 5.45
N PHE A 6 -21.07 -4.85 4.49
CA PHE A 6 -21.31 -6.06 3.71
C PHE A 6 -20.04 -6.50 2.98
N LEU A 7 -19.36 -5.57 2.31
CA LEU A 7 -18.12 -5.84 1.60
C LEU A 7 -17.03 -6.35 2.55
N PHE A 8 -16.87 -5.74 3.72
CA PHE A 8 -15.90 -6.19 4.72
C PHE A 8 -16.15 -7.65 5.11
N LEU A 9 -17.39 -8.02 5.43
CA LEU A 9 -17.77 -9.39 5.78
C LEU A 9 -17.59 -10.36 4.61
N TRP A 10 -17.91 -9.93 3.39
CA TRP A 10 -17.74 -10.73 2.18
C TRP A 10 -16.26 -11.03 1.89
N ILE A 11 -15.39 -10.03 1.98
CA ILE A 11 -13.95 -10.18 1.83
C ILE A 11 -13.39 -11.08 2.94
N ALA A 12 -13.81 -10.89 4.19
CA ALA A 12 -13.42 -11.74 5.31
C ALA A 12 -13.81 -13.21 5.05
N PHE A 13 -15.04 -13.46 4.63
CA PHE A 13 -15.51 -14.81 4.26
C PHE A 13 -14.67 -15.45 3.16
N LEU A 14 -14.48 -14.78 2.02
CA LEU A 14 -13.66 -15.32 0.93
C LEU A 14 -12.20 -15.53 1.33
N SER A 15 -11.67 -14.67 2.21
CA SER A 15 -10.30 -14.80 2.71
C SER A 15 -10.10 -16.01 3.62
N SER A 16 -11.16 -16.45 4.32
CA SER A 16 -11.12 -17.62 5.21
C SER A 16 -10.84 -18.93 4.46
N LEU A 17 -11.11 -18.99 3.14
CA LEU A 17 -10.88 -20.16 2.29
C LEU A 17 -9.43 -20.64 2.28
N ASP A 18 -8.48 -19.76 2.62
CA ASP A 18 -7.07 -20.09 2.77
C ASP A 18 -6.81 -21.14 3.86
N PHE A 19 -7.60 -21.13 4.93
CA PHE A 19 -7.39 -21.99 6.10
C PHE A 19 -8.04 -23.36 5.98
N PHE A 20 -9.00 -23.52 5.07
CA PHE A 20 -9.71 -24.77 4.89
C PHE A 20 -8.98 -25.71 3.88
N PRO A 21 -9.03 -27.03 4.08
CA PRO A 21 -8.46 -28.02 3.17
C PRO A 21 -9.35 -28.23 1.93
N LEU A 22 -9.60 -27.15 1.18
CA LEU A 22 -10.45 -27.16 -0.01
C LEU A 22 -9.65 -27.55 -1.27
N PRO A 23 -10.31 -28.18 -2.27
CA PRO A 23 -9.73 -28.40 -3.59
C PRO A 23 -9.14 -27.12 -4.22
N GLN A 24 -8.00 -27.25 -4.90
CA GLN A 24 -7.28 -26.11 -5.47
C GLN A 24 -8.14 -25.28 -6.43
N LYS A 25 -9.03 -25.92 -7.21
CA LYS A 25 -9.97 -25.25 -8.11
C LYS A 25 -10.91 -24.30 -7.34
N ILE A 26 -11.42 -24.72 -6.19
CA ILE A 26 -12.31 -23.90 -5.34
C ILE A 26 -11.54 -22.72 -4.76
N LYS A 27 -10.31 -22.95 -4.26
CA LYS A 27 -9.44 -21.87 -3.78
C LYS A 27 -9.15 -20.84 -4.87
N MET A 28 -8.88 -21.29 -6.09
CA MET A 28 -8.65 -20.39 -7.24
C MET A 28 -9.89 -19.56 -7.57
N ILE A 29 -11.08 -20.17 -7.61
CA ILE A 29 -12.34 -19.44 -7.84
C ILE A 29 -12.55 -18.40 -6.73
N GLY A 30 -12.37 -18.78 -5.47
CA GLY A 30 -12.48 -17.87 -4.32
C GLY A 30 -11.52 -16.69 -4.43
N SER A 31 -10.25 -16.94 -4.77
CA SER A 31 -9.26 -15.89 -5.03
C SER A 31 -9.63 -14.96 -6.18
N SER A 32 -10.14 -15.52 -7.29
CA SER A 32 -10.57 -14.73 -8.44
C SER A 32 -11.78 -13.86 -8.09
N LEU A 33 -12.76 -14.40 -7.37
CA LEU A 33 -13.92 -13.65 -6.89
C LEU A 33 -13.50 -12.55 -5.92
N LEU A 34 -12.58 -12.84 -4.99
CA LEU A 34 -12.04 -11.87 -4.04
C LEU A 34 -11.37 -10.70 -4.76
N LEU A 35 -10.46 -11.01 -5.69
CA LEU A 35 -9.77 -10.00 -6.51
C LEU A 35 -10.75 -9.18 -7.33
N LEU A 36 -11.68 -9.83 -8.03
CA LEU A 36 -12.68 -9.14 -8.84
C LEU A 36 -13.53 -8.21 -7.98
N THR A 37 -13.95 -8.67 -6.80
CA THR A 37 -14.74 -7.87 -5.85
C THR A 37 -13.99 -6.60 -5.47
N VAL A 38 -12.75 -6.70 -4.98
CA VAL A 38 -12.01 -5.50 -4.53
C VAL A 38 -11.65 -4.56 -5.68
N ILE A 39 -11.34 -5.11 -6.87
CA ILE A 39 -11.03 -4.32 -8.06
C ILE A 39 -12.25 -3.54 -8.54
N LEU A 40 -13.40 -4.19 -8.65
CA LEU A 40 -14.62 -3.53 -9.09
C LEU A 40 -15.14 -2.54 -8.03
N PHE A 41 -15.05 -2.88 -6.75
CA PHE A 41 -15.50 -1.99 -5.68
C PHE A 41 -14.67 -0.70 -5.61
N CYS A 42 -13.35 -0.79 -5.64
CA CYS A 42 -12.52 0.42 -5.67
C CYS A 42 -12.57 1.11 -7.04
N GLY A 43 -12.61 0.33 -8.12
CA GLY A 43 -12.48 0.82 -9.49
C GLY A 43 -13.74 1.41 -10.11
N LEU A 44 -14.93 1.05 -9.64
CA LEU A 44 -16.22 1.56 -10.15
C LEU A 44 -16.92 2.52 -9.18
N ARG A 45 -16.27 2.89 -8.08
CA ARG A 45 -16.85 3.88 -7.15
C ARG A 45 -17.01 5.23 -7.84
N GLY A 46 -18.12 5.92 -7.57
CA GLY A 46 -18.40 7.30 -7.98
C GLY A 46 -17.77 8.33 -7.04
N ASP A 47 -18.37 9.51 -6.94
CA ASP A 47 -17.96 10.57 -6.00
C ASP A 47 -18.33 10.18 -4.56
N VAL A 48 -17.46 9.37 -3.97
CA VAL A 48 -17.63 8.79 -2.64
C VAL A 48 -16.49 9.16 -1.69
N ASP A 49 -15.52 9.96 -2.15
CA ASP A 49 -14.33 10.34 -1.42
C ASP A 49 -13.81 11.72 -1.84
N ASN A 50 -12.91 12.30 -1.03
CA ASN A 50 -12.44 13.67 -1.20
C ASN A 50 -11.50 13.89 -2.40
N ASP A 51 -10.84 12.84 -2.91
CA ASP A 51 -9.89 12.96 -4.00
C ASP A 51 -10.54 12.71 -5.37
N TYR A 52 -11.77 12.19 -5.40
CA TYR A 52 -12.49 11.84 -6.64
C TYR A 52 -12.54 13.01 -7.63
N SER A 53 -13.07 14.16 -7.21
CA SER A 53 -13.23 15.34 -8.06
C SER A 53 -11.89 15.87 -8.58
N THR A 54 -10.83 15.74 -7.78
CA THR A 54 -9.46 16.13 -8.17
C THR A 54 -8.97 15.28 -9.33
N TYR A 55 -9.14 13.96 -9.27
CA TYR A 55 -8.77 13.08 -10.39
C TYR A 55 -9.61 13.33 -11.64
N VAL A 56 -10.91 13.59 -11.50
CA VAL A 56 -11.78 13.95 -12.64
C VAL A 56 -11.35 15.29 -13.26
N GLY A 57 -10.98 16.27 -12.44
CA GLY A 57 -10.44 17.55 -12.91
C GLY A 57 -9.17 17.39 -13.72
N HIS A 58 -8.21 16.59 -13.21
CA HIS A 58 -6.96 16.29 -13.92
C HIS A 58 -7.18 15.54 -15.24
N TRP A 59 -8.16 14.63 -15.28
CA TRP A 59 -8.57 13.98 -16.52
C TRP A 59 -9.07 14.99 -17.56
N GLY A 60 -9.88 15.97 -17.11
CA GLY A 60 -10.38 17.06 -17.94
C GLY A 60 -9.26 17.83 -18.65
N THR A 61 -8.16 18.11 -17.95
CA THR A 61 -7.00 18.87 -18.47
C THR A 61 -5.97 18.03 -19.21
N THR A 62 -6.12 16.70 -19.24
CA THR A 62 -5.17 15.81 -19.90
C THR A 62 -5.31 15.89 -21.43
N PRO A 63 -4.20 16.00 -22.19
CA PRO A 63 -4.24 16.10 -23.66
C PRO A 63 -4.75 14.82 -24.33
N ILE A 64 -5.26 14.96 -25.56
CA ILE A 64 -5.70 13.88 -26.45
C ILE A 64 -4.66 13.71 -27.56
N TRP A 65 -4.20 12.48 -27.81
CA TRP A 65 -3.07 12.22 -28.71
C TRP A 65 -3.38 12.60 -30.16
N GLN A 66 -4.63 12.42 -30.60
CA GLN A 66 -5.06 12.75 -31.95
C GLN A 66 -5.09 14.25 -32.23
N GLU A 67 -5.11 15.08 -31.19
CA GLU A 67 -5.22 16.55 -31.30
C GLU A 67 -3.84 17.23 -31.20
N GLU A 68 -2.78 16.47 -30.94
CA GLU A 68 -1.46 17.01 -30.58
C GLU A 68 -0.37 16.47 -31.51
N SER A 69 0.60 17.32 -31.85
CA SER A 69 1.88 16.80 -32.35
C SER A 69 2.61 16.03 -31.25
N VAL A 70 3.47 15.07 -31.62
CA VAL A 70 4.25 14.28 -30.65
C VAL A 70 5.00 15.19 -29.67
N LYS A 71 5.65 16.24 -30.18
CA LYS A 71 6.39 17.20 -29.33
C LYS A 71 5.46 17.91 -28.34
N SER A 72 4.34 18.46 -28.82
CA SER A 72 3.35 19.14 -27.97
C SER A 72 2.77 18.21 -26.90
N LEU A 73 2.49 16.96 -27.26
CA LEU A 73 2.00 15.95 -26.33
C LEU A 73 2.96 15.72 -25.17
N PHE A 74 4.25 15.46 -25.47
CA PHE A 74 5.25 15.25 -24.43
C PHE A 74 5.49 16.51 -23.58
N GLU A 75 5.47 17.70 -24.18
CA GLU A 75 5.58 18.97 -23.45
C GLU A 75 4.40 19.16 -22.48
N LYS A 76 3.16 18.90 -22.92
CA LYS A 76 1.95 18.99 -22.09
C LYS A 76 1.92 17.94 -20.97
N ILE A 77 2.34 16.72 -21.25
CA ILE A 77 2.43 15.66 -20.23
C ILE A 77 3.50 16.00 -19.19
N ASN A 78 4.69 16.44 -19.62
CA ASN A 78 5.79 16.79 -18.71
C ASN A 78 5.52 18.08 -17.92
N GLY A 79 4.76 19.02 -18.51
CA GLY A 79 4.35 20.27 -17.86
C GLY A 79 3.22 20.10 -16.84
N HIS A 80 2.62 18.92 -16.75
CA HIS A 80 1.55 18.64 -15.79
C HIS A 80 2.10 18.54 -14.35
N LEU A 81 1.34 18.97 -13.36
CA LEU A 81 1.74 18.90 -11.94
C LEU A 81 1.81 17.47 -11.37
N LEU A 82 1.38 16.47 -12.14
CA LEU A 82 1.31 15.07 -11.70
C LEU A 82 2.43 14.25 -12.34
N GLU A 83 2.58 13.00 -11.92
CA GLU A 83 3.61 12.11 -12.43
C GLU A 83 3.36 11.71 -13.89
N PHE A 84 4.46 11.72 -14.66
CA PHE A 84 4.45 11.48 -16.10
C PHE A 84 3.64 10.25 -16.51
N GLY A 85 3.86 9.10 -15.87
CA GLY A 85 3.21 7.86 -16.26
C GLY A 85 1.71 7.85 -16.01
N TYR A 86 1.26 8.49 -14.92
CA TYR A 86 -0.17 8.64 -14.66
C TYR A 86 -0.84 9.49 -15.74
N VAL A 87 -0.27 10.65 -16.05
CA VAL A 87 -0.82 11.57 -17.07
C VAL A 87 -0.76 10.94 -18.45
N PHE A 88 0.32 10.23 -18.78
CA PHE A 88 0.47 9.50 -20.03
C PHE A 88 -0.63 8.46 -20.21
N ILE A 89 -0.95 7.67 -19.18
CA ILE A 89 -2.03 6.67 -19.24
C ILE A 89 -3.41 7.35 -19.33
N CYS A 90 -3.64 8.45 -18.60
CA CYS A 90 -4.86 9.23 -18.75
C CYS A 90 -5.05 9.70 -20.19
N SER A 91 -3.97 10.23 -20.77
CA SER A 91 -3.95 10.75 -22.14
C SER A 91 -4.20 9.64 -23.15
N LEU A 92 -3.56 8.48 -22.97
CA LEU A 92 -3.79 7.30 -23.79
C LEU A 92 -5.25 6.83 -23.74
N PHE A 93 -5.81 6.68 -22.54
CA PHE A 93 -7.18 6.20 -22.36
C PHE A 93 -8.21 7.17 -22.95
N LYS A 94 -8.02 8.47 -22.73
CA LYS A 94 -8.86 9.52 -23.31
C LYS A 94 -8.80 9.48 -24.85
N SER A 95 -7.62 9.24 -25.39
CA SER A 95 -7.39 9.15 -26.85
C SER A 95 -8.09 7.97 -27.50
N ILE A 96 -8.26 6.84 -26.79
CA ILE A 96 -9.01 5.68 -27.32
C ILE A 96 -10.52 5.74 -27.00
N GLY A 97 -11.01 6.87 -26.50
CA GLY A 97 -12.43 7.09 -26.22
C GLY A 97 -12.94 6.40 -24.95
N LEU A 98 -12.08 6.15 -23.96
CA LEU A 98 -12.54 5.69 -22.65
C LEU A 98 -12.92 6.88 -21.77
N GLY A 99 -13.94 6.69 -20.94
CA GLY A 99 -14.33 7.62 -19.89
C GLY A 99 -13.36 7.61 -18.71
N TYR A 100 -13.38 8.67 -17.90
CA TYR A 100 -12.43 8.85 -16.79
C TYR A 100 -12.47 7.73 -15.74
N GLN A 101 -13.61 7.02 -15.61
CA GLN A 101 -13.75 5.92 -14.66
C GLN A 101 -12.77 4.77 -14.96
N SER A 102 -12.37 4.63 -16.23
CA SER A 102 -11.38 3.64 -16.66
C SER A 102 -10.04 3.76 -15.91
N ILE A 103 -9.64 4.96 -15.49
CA ILE A 103 -8.41 5.19 -14.73
C ILE A 103 -8.51 4.67 -13.30
N PHE A 104 -9.65 4.87 -12.64
CA PHE A 104 -9.89 4.30 -11.31
C PHE A 104 -9.85 2.77 -11.37
N LEU A 105 -10.50 2.18 -12.37
CA LEU A 105 -10.51 0.74 -12.57
C LEU A 105 -9.10 0.20 -12.89
N PHE A 106 -8.34 0.87 -13.74
CA PHE A 106 -6.98 0.48 -14.09
C PHE A 106 -6.03 0.55 -12.89
N CYS A 107 -6.05 1.66 -12.14
CA CYS A 107 -5.23 1.78 -10.93
C CYS A 107 -5.59 0.72 -9.89
N SER A 108 -6.89 0.49 -9.65
CA SER A 108 -7.35 -0.55 -8.74
C SER A 108 -6.91 -1.95 -9.18
N PHE A 109 -7.07 -2.26 -10.47
CA PHE A 109 -6.60 -3.51 -11.07
C PHE A 109 -5.09 -3.72 -10.83
N LEU A 110 -4.27 -2.71 -11.12
CA LEU A 110 -2.82 -2.78 -10.89
C LEU A 110 -2.51 -3.00 -9.41
N THR A 111 -3.10 -2.21 -8.51
CA THR A 111 -2.83 -2.28 -7.07
C THR A 111 -3.12 -3.66 -6.51
N PHE A 112 -4.34 -4.17 -6.69
CA PHE A 112 -4.72 -5.45 -6.10
C PHE A 112 -4.04 -6.64 -6.80
N THR A 113 -3.81 -6.58 -8.11
CA THR A 113 -3.09 -7.64 -8.83
C THR A 113 -1.63 -7.74 -8.39
N LEU A 114 -0.93 -6.61 -8.28
CA LEU A 114 0.48 -6.59 -7.83
C LEU A 114 0.61 -6.97 -6.35
N PHE A 115 -0.31 -6.50 -5.51
CA PHE A 115 -0.38 -6.95 -4.12
C PHE A 115 -0.57 -8.46 -4.04
N TYR A 116 -1.55 -9.02 -4.75
CA TYR A 116 -1.84 -10.46 -4.67
C TYR A 116 -0.72 -11.32 -5.27
N LYS A 117 -0.06 -10.86 -6.33
CA LYS A 117 1.17 -11.48 -6.85
C LYS A 117 2.31 -11.48 -5.82
N SER A 118 2.42 -10.42 -5.02
CA SER A 118 3.37 -10.34 -3.90
C SER A 118 3.00 -11.32 -2.78
N ALA A 119 1.72 -11.35 -2.40
CA ALA A 119 1.20 -12.22 -1.35
C ALA A 119 1.48 -13.70 -1.63
N LYS A 120 1.20 -14.16 -2.86
CA LYS A 120 1.50 -15.54 -3.28
C LYS A 120 2.99 -15.92 -3.19
N GLN A 121 3.90 -14.95 -3.12
CA GLN A 121 5.34 -15.20 -3.01
C GLN A 121 5.85 -15.11 -1.57
N PHE A 122 5.20 -14.35 -0.68
CA PHE A 122 5.64 -14.16 0.70
C PHE A 122 4.84 -14.95 1.75
N THR A 123 3.63 -15.40 1.45
CA THR A 123 2.80 -16.15 2.40
C THR A 123 2.07 -17.31 1.75
N SER A 124 1.78 -18.34 2.54
CA SER A 124 0.91 -19.45 2.16
C SER A 124 -0.59 -19.11 2.19
N TYR A 125 -0.95 -17.94 2.73
CA TYR A 125 -2.33 -17.48 2.90
C TYR A 125 -2.55 -16.13 2.18
N PRO A 126 -2.52 -16.12 0.83
CA PRO A 126 -2.55 -14.88 0.05
C PRO A 126 -3.90 -14.16 0.05
N ASN A 127 -5.03 -14.87 0.16
CA ASN A 127 -6.35 -14.25 0.26
C ASN A 127 -6.50 -13.56 1.62
N PHE A 128 -5.99 -14.17 2.68
CA PHE A 128 -5.98 -13.58 4.01
C PHE A 128 -5.07 -12.35 4.11
N ALA A 129 -3.90 -12.39 3.47
CA ALA A 129 -3.04 -11.20 3.33
C ALA A 129 -3.74 -10.05 2.59
N LEU A 130 -4.53 -10.36 1.56
CA LEU A 130 -5.31 -9.37 0.82
C LEU A 130 -6.45 -8.77 1.67
N PHE A 131 -7.12 -9.56 2.50
CA PHE A 131 -8.10 -9.05 3.47
C PHE A 131 -7.46 -8.06 4.46
N ILE A 132 -6.30 -8.38 5.00
CA ILE A 132 -5.56 -7.50 5.91
C ILE A 132 -5.15 -6.21 5.20
N PHE A 133 -4.63 -6.32 3.96
CA PHE A 133 -4.28 -5.16 3.14
C PHE A 133 -5.48 -4.26 2.89
N PHE A 134 -6.59 -4.84 2.45
CA PHE A 134 -7.83 -4.11 2.21
C PHE A 134 -8.28 -3.38 3.48
N SER A 135 -8.32 -4.08 4.61
CA SER A 135 -8.84 -3.51 5.86
C SER A 135 -7.98 -2.37 6.43
N GLN A 136 -6.65 -2.48 6.32
CA GLN A 136 -5.73 -1.50 6.90
C GLN A 136 -5.40 -0.34 5.95
N PHE A 137 -5.42 -0.61 4.63
CA PHE A 137 -4.90 0.32 3.64
C PHE A 137 -5.96 0.72 2.62
N ILE A 138 -7.26 0.47 2.84
CA ILE A 138 -8.34 0.78 1.86
C ILE A 138 -8.26 2.21 1.32
N MET A 139 -7.90 3.19 2.14
CA MET A 139 -7.77 4.59 1.68
C MET A 139 -6.79 4.75 0.51
N MET A 140 -5.79 3.86 0.37
CA MET A 140 -4.79 3.94 -0.70
C MET A 140 -5.35 3.51 -2.07
N PRO A 141 -5.87 2.29 -2.29
CA PRO A 141 -6.52 1.93 -3.54
C PRO A 141 -7.89 2.59 -3.74
N PHE A 142 -8.52 3.16 -2.70
CA PHE A 142 -9.83 3.79 -2.79
C PHE A 142 -9.73 5.30 -3.00
N MET A 143 -9.06 6.06 -2.14
CA MET A 143 -8.94 7.52 -2.32
C MET A 143 -7.69 7.86 -3.13
N GLN A 144 -6.53 7.39 -2.67
CA GLN A 144 -5.23 7.83 -3.18
C GLN A 144 -4.70 6.88 -4.28
N ILE A 145 -5.48 6.66 -5.33
CA ILE A 145 -5.28 5.57 -6.30
C ILE A 145 -3.86 5.49 -6.88
N ARG A 146 -3.22 6.64 -7.15
CA ARG A 146 -1.84 6.73 -7.66
C ARG A 146 -0.84 6.20 -6.64
N TYR A 147 -1.03 6.58 -5.39
CA TYR A 147 -0.22 6.09 -4.29
C TYR A 147 -0.41 4.58 -4.09
N GLY A 148 -1.64 4.07 -4.17
CA GLY A 148 -1.91 2.62 -4.14
C GLY A 148 -1.12 1.83 -5.19
N VAL A 149 -1.04 2.33 -6.43
CA VAL A 149 -0.22 1.72 -7.49
C VAL A 149 1.27 1.77 -7.14
N ALA A 150 1.78 2.94 -6.76
CA ALA A 150 3.19 3.10 -6.40
C ALA A 150 3.62 2.20 -5.23
N MET A 151 2.81 2.15 -4.19
CA MET A 151 3.02 1.33 -2.99
C MET A 151 3.13 -0.16 -3.32
N THR A 152 2.26 -0.68 -4.18
CA THR A 152 2.27 -2.10 -4.57
C THR A 152 3.33 -2.42 -5.61
N CYS A 153 3.69 -1.47 -6.48
CA CYS A 153 4.90 -1.55 -7.31
C CYS A 153 6.16 -1.68 -6.46
N THR A 154 6.33 -0.82 -5.43
CA THR A 154 7.48 -0.89 -4.51
C THR A 154 7.50 -2.21 -3.74
N LEU A 155 6.36 -2.66 -3.21
CA LEU A 155 6.27 -3.97 -2.56
C LEU A 155 6.70 -5.09 -3.52
N TYR A 156 6.17 -5.13 -4.74
CA TYR A 156 6.50 -6.17 -5.69
C TYR A 156 7.97 -6.11 -6.14
N ALA A 157 8.56 -4.91 -6.19
CA ALA A 157 10.00 -4.75 -6.39
C ALA A 157 10.80 -5.40 -5.25
N ILE A 158 10.42 -5.17 -3.98
CA ILE A 158 11.06 -5.79 -2.81
C ILE A 158 10.91 -7.32 -2.83
N VAL A 159 9.74 -7.85 -3.22
CA VAL A 159 9.52 -9.29 -3.39
C VAL A 159 10.50 -9.88 -4.42
N ASN A 160 10.61 -9.24 -5.59
CA ASN A 160 11.50 -9.71 -6.64
C ASN A 160 12.98 -9.60 -6.22
N TRP A 161 13.34 -8.54 -5.49
CA TRP A 161 14.66 -8.39 -4.88
C TRP A 161 14.98 -9.54 -3.92
N ALA A 162 14.03 -9.92 -3.05
CA ALA A 162 14.21 -11.00 -2.07
C ALA A 162 14.36 -12.37 -2.74
N ASN A 163 13.74 -12.53 -3.92
CA ASN A 163 13.87 -13.73 -4.75
C ASN A 163 15.06 -13.68 -5.73
N GLY A 164 15.94 -12.67 -5.63
CA GLY A 164 17.14 -12.53 -6.47
C GLY A 164 16.89 -11.94 -7.87
N ASN A 165 15.64 -11.61 -8.24
CA ASN A 165 15.31 -11.04 -9.55
C ASN A 165 15.48 -9.51 -9.57
N ARG A 166 16.74 -9.07 -9.73
CA ARG A 166 17.12 -7.65 -9.73
C ARG A 166 16.52 -6.86 -10.89
N ARG A 167 16.39 -7.47 -12.07
CA ARG A 167 15.80 -6.81 -13.25
C ARG A 167 14.34 -6.41 -13.00
N LYS A 168 13.53 -7.35 -12.50
CA LYS A 168 12.13 -7.06 -12.15
C LYS A 168 12.05 -6.02 -11.03
N CYS A 169 12.93 -6.08 -10.03
CA CYS A 169 13.00 -5.05 -9.00
C CYS A 169 13.14 -3.64 -9.59
N VAL A 170 14.11 -3.42 -10.50
CA VAL A 170 14.33 -2.11 -11.12
C VAL A 170 13.12 -1.67 -11.94
N VAL A 171 12.54 -2.56 -12.75
CA VAL A 171 11.35 -2.25 -13.56
C VAL A 171 10.20 -1.76 -12.69
N TYR A 172 9.87 -2.46 -11.60
CA TYR A 172 8.74 -2.07 -10.75
C TYR A 172 9.01 -0.82 -9.91
N ILE A 173 10.27 -0.52 -9.57
CA ILE A 173 10.63 0.79 -9.00
C ILE A 173 10.36 1.91 -10.00
N ILE A 174 10.80 1.76 -11.25
CA ILE A 174 10.56 2.76 -12.31
C ILE A 174 9.05 2.95 -12.52
N LEU A 175 8.29 1.85 -12.64
CA LEU A 175 6.83 1.92 -12.76
C LEU A 175 6.18 2.62 -11.55
N GLY A 176 6.67 2.39 -10.33
CA GLY A 176 6.17 3.09 -9.15
C GLY A 176 6.45 4.60 -9.20
N ILE A 177 7.67 5.00 -9.58
CA ILE A 177 8.07 6.42 -9.76
C ILE A 177 7.18 7.13 -10.78
N LEU A 178 6.83 6.42 -11.87
CA LEU A 178 5.98 6.93 -12.93
C LEU A 178 4.53 7.23 -12.46
N PHE A 179 4.08 6.65 -11.35
CA PHE A 179 2.75 6.88 -10.78
C PHE A 179 2.75 7.79 -9.55
N HIS A 180 3.81 7.76 -8.73
CA HIS A 180 3.86 8.58 -7.52
C HIS A 180 5.30 8.88 -7.08
N ARG A 181 5.59 10.15 -6.77
CA ARG A 181 6.94 10.60 -6.35
C ARG A 181 7.44 9.99 -5.04
N LEU A 182 6.54 9.51 -4.18
CA LEU A 182 6.88 8.83 -2.91
C LEU A 182 7.92 7.72 -3.05
N VAL A 183 7.96 7.03 -4.20
CA VAL A 183 8.90 5.93 -4.43
C VAL A 183 10.36 6.40 -4.30
N TRP A 184 10.66 7.65 -4.62
CA TRP A 184 11.97 8.25 -4.36
C TRP A 184 12.32 8.26 -2.87
N GLY A 185 11.38 8.63 -2.00
CA GLY A 185 11.56 8.55 -0.55
C GLY A 185 11.75 7.12 -0.06
N CYS A 186 11.02 6.16 -0.65
CA CYS A 186 11.21 4.73 -0.34
C CYS A 186 12.61 4.23 -0.74
N LEU A 187 13.19 4.73 -1.83
CA LEU A 187 14.55 4.36 -2.26
C LEU A 187 15.62 4.76 -1.25
N LEU A 188 15.42 5.87 -0.51
CA LEU A 188 16.34 6.28 0.56
C LEU A 188 16.39 5.28 1.72
N LEU A 189 15.39 4.42 1.87
CA LEU A 189 15.31 3.43 2.94
C LEU A 189 15.45 1.99 2.43
N ILE A 190 15.23 1.74 1.14
CA ILE A 190 15.25 0.37 0.58
C ILE A 190 16.62 -0.30 0.72
N TRP A 191 17.71 0.48 0.76
CA TRP A 191 19.06 -0.05 0.95
C TRP A 191 19.25 -0.71 2.32
N LEU A 192 18.48 -0.29 3.35
CA LEU A 192 18.49 -0.90 4.68
C LEU A 192 18.04 -2.37 4.65
N LEU A 193 17.35 -2.81 3.59
CA LEU A 193 17.04 -4.23 3.39
C LEU A 193 18.32 -5.08 3.22
N ASN A 194 19.38 -4.53 2.63
CA ASN A 194 20.70 -5.18 2.53
C ASN A 194 21.52 -5.07 3.83
N ALA A 195 21.24 -4.09 4.69
CA ALA A 195 22.01 -3.87 5.92
C ALA A 195 21.86 -5.04 6.90
N SER A 196 22.82 -5.17 7.84
CA SER A 196 22.69 -6.18 8.89
C SER A 196 21.46 -5.89 9.78
N PHE A 197 20.81 -6.95 10.30
CA PHE A 197 19.62 -6.76 11.15
C PHE A 197 19.90 -5.85 12.35
N ARG A 198 21.06 -6.02 13.00
CA ARG A 198 21.51 -5.18 14.12
C ARG A 198 21.61 -3.70 13.74
N PHE A 199 22.08 -3.42 12.53
CA PHE A 199 22.21 -2.06 12.02
C PHE A 199 20.83 -1.41 11.80
N VAL A 200 19.86 -2.15 11.24
CA VAL A 200 18.49 -1.64 11.07
C VAL A 200 17.85 -1.33 12.44
N VAL A 201 18.03 -2.21 13.43
CA VAL A 201 17.55 -1.97 14.80
C VAL A 201 18.23 -0.75 15.42
N PHE A 202 19.55 -0.60 15.27
CA PHE A 202 20.28 0.55 15.76
C PHE A 202 19.73 1.87 15.19
N PHE A 203 19.54 1.97 13.87
CA PHE A 203 18.96 3.18 13.25
C PHE A 203 17.54 3.46 13.75
N MET A 204 16.71 2.42 13.88
CA MET A 204 15.35 2.55 14.42
C MET A 204 15.37 3.10 15.85
N LEU A 205 16.27 2.62 16.71
CA LEU A 205 16.42 3.11 18.08
C LEU A 205 16.98 4.54 18.10
N CYS A 206 17.97 4.87 17.26
CA CYS A 206 18.48 6.24 17.14
C CYS A 206 17.38 7.22 16.76
N ALA A 207 16.44 6.84 15.88
CA ALA A 207 15.34 7.69 15.47
C ALA A 207 14.38 8.08 16.61
N LEU A 208 14.31 7.29 17.69
CA LEU A 208 13.55 7.65 18.90
C LEU A 208 14.13 8.86 19.64
N PHE A 209 15.43 9.12 19.46
CA PHE A 209 16.17 10.15 20.19
C PHE A 209 16.48 11.38 19.34
N ILE A 210 16.09 11.40 18.05
CA ILE A 210 16.29 12.57 17.20
C ILE A 210 15.27 13.65 17.62
N PRO A 211 15.73 14.85 18.04
CA PRO A 211 14.82 15.94 18.36
C PRO A 211 13.98 16.32 17.14
N PHE A 212 12.66 16.41 17.32
CA PHE A 212 11.71 16.68 16.23
C PHE A 212 12.05 17.94 15.42
N GLY A 213 12.50 19.02 16.09
CA GLY A 213 12.87 20.27 15.44
C GLY A 213 14.04 20.18 14.44
N THR A 214 14.97 19.23 14.64
CA THR A 214 16.12 19.07 13.73
C THR A 214 15.70 18.48 12.37
N ILE A 215 14.68 17.64 12.34
CA ILE A 215 14.15 17.07 11.09
C ILE A 215 13.33 18.12 10.34
N GLU A 216 12.56 18.94 11.07
CA GLU A 216 11.77 20.06 10.54
C GLU A 216 12.65 21.04 9.74
N ASP A 217 13.77 21.49 10.31
CA ASP A 217 14.68 22.44 9.64
C ASP A 217 15.26 21.88 8.34
N ILE A 218 15.62 20.60 8.31
CA ILE A 218 16.15 19.93 7.11
C ILE A 218 15.07 19.85 6.03
N ILE A 219 13.85 19.46 6.40
CA ILE A 219 12.73 19.34 5.45
C ILE A 219 12.35 20.71 4.88
N LEU A 220 12.25 21.73 5.74
CA LEU A 220 11.98 23.11 5.33
C LEU A 220 13.06 23.63 4.37
N GLY A 221 14.34 23.32 4.65
CA GLY A 221 15.44 23.65 3.74
C GLY A 221 15.26 23.03 2.35
N ILE A 222 14.89 21.75 2.27
CA ILE A 222 14.67 21.05 0.99
C ILE A 222 13.42 21.58 0.26
N PHE A 223 12.31 21.80 0.98
CA PHE A 223 11.04 22.24 0.37
C PHE A 223 11.00 23.72 0.01
N SER A 224 11.93 24.53 0.54
CA SER A 224 12.13 25.92 0.14
C SER A 224 12.65 26.07 -1.30
N ILE A 225 13.13 24.99 -1.92
CA ILE A 225 13.52 24.95 -3.33
C ILE A 225 12.26 25.04 -4.21
N SER A 226 12.27 25.91 -5.22
CA SER A 226 11.10 26.30 -6.03
C SER A 226 10.29 25.12 -6.61
N SER A 227 10.92 23.98 -6.88
CA SER A 227 10.28 22.77 -7.40
C SER A 227 9.43 22.00 -6.38
N PHE A 228 9.60 22.25 -5.07
CA PHE A 228 8.91 21.56 -3.98
C PHE A 228 7.96 22.46 -3.20
N LYS A 229 7.85 23.75 -3.55
CA LYS A 229 7.07 24.74 -2.80
C LYS A 229 5.59 24.37 -2.63
N HIS A 230 4.98 23.65 -3.57
CA HIS A 230 3.60 23.15 -3.47
C HIS A 230 3.40 22.06 -2.40
N TYR A 231 4.48 21.47 -1.87
CA TYR A 231 4.43 20.55 -0.73
C TYR A 231 4.42 21.27 0.62
N MET A 232 4.70 22.58 0.64
CA MET A 232 4.57 23.38 1.86
C MET A 232 3.14 23.38 2.40
N ASP A 233 2.13 23.28 1.54
CA ASP A 233 0.73 23.18 1.95
C ASP A 233 0.40 21.84 2.66
N TYR A 234 1.27 20.83 2.53
CA TYR A 234 1.17 19.53 3.22
C TYR A 234 2.06 19.44 4.48
N MET A 235 2.77 20.53 4.80
CA MET A 235 3.61 20.66 6.00
C MET A 235 2.80 21.02 7.25
N ASP A 236 1.50 21.29 7.12
CA ASP A 236 0.63 21.48 8.28
C ASP A 236 0.80 20.29 9.23
N LYS A 237 1.14 20.61 10.49
CA LYS A 237 1.34 19.61 11.54
C LYS A 237 0.09 18.74 11.61
N GLY A 238 0.25 17.48 11.21
CA GLY A 238 -0.81 16.50 11.37
C GLY A 238 -1.11 16.27 12.85
N GLU A 239 -2.19 15.54 13.15
CA GLU A 239 -2.34 14.97 14.48
C GLU A 239 -1.08 14.14 14.79
N SER A 240 -0.35 14.54 15.82
CA SER A 240 0.88 13.86 16.21
C SER A 240 0.59 12.39 16.45
N ALA A 241 1.47 11.55 15.94
CA ALA A 241 1.33 10.11 16.08
C ALA A 241 1.16 9.71 17.55
N ASN A 242 0.01 9.14 17.91
CA ASN A 242 -0.24 8.68 19.27
C ASN A 242 0.77 7.56 19.63
N MET A 243 1.60 7.78 20.65
CA MET A 243 2.60 6.83 21.15
C MET A 243 2.01 5.46 21.49
N LEU A 244 0.72 5.38 21.86
CA LEU A 244 0.00 4.11 22.03
C LEU A 244 -0.07 3.29 20.74
N SER A 245 -0.22 3.92 19.59
CA SER A 245 -0.27 3.22 18.30
C SER A 245 1.05 2.49 18.01
N ILE A 246 2.17 3.10 18.39
CA ILE A 246 3.52 2.58 18.22
C ILE A 246 3.77 1.36 19.12
N LEU A 247 3.30 1.42 20.37
CA LEU A 247 3.35 0.28 21.29
C LEU A 247 2.53 -0.90 20.75
N TRP A 248 1.34 -0.63 20.20
CA TRP A 248 0.52 -1.66 19.56
C TRP A 248 1.22 -2.31 18.36
N TYR A 249 1.85 -1.50 17.50
CA TYR A 249 2.67 -2.02 16.40
C TYR A 249 3.83 -2.88 16.94
N SER A 250 4.52 -2.47 18.00
CA SER A 250 5.62 -3.26 18.57
C SER A 250 5.15 -4.61 19.14
N ILE A 251 3.98 -4.64 19.78
CA ILE A 251 3.36 -5.88 20.31
C ILE A 251 2.98 -6.82 19.16
N LEU A 252 2.40 -6.28 18.09
CA LEU A 252 1.91 -7.07 16.95
C LEU A 252 2.99 -7.79 16.15
N VAL A 253 4.27 -7.44 16.29
CA VAL A 253 5.37 -8.14 15.60
C VAL A 253 6.13 -9.09 16.53
N TYR A 254 5.97 -8.97 17.85
CA TYR A 254 6.76 -9.69 18.84
C TYR A 254 6.74 -11.22 18.66
N PRO A 255 5.57 -11.88 18.47
CA PRO A 255 5.56 -13.33 18.22
C PRO A 255 6.39 -13.73 16.99
N TYR A 256 6.39 -12.89 15.94
CA TYR A 256 7.17 -13.15 14.73
C TYR A 256 8.67 -13.03 14.98
N LEU A 257 9.07 -12.02 15.74
CA LEU A 257 10.46 -11.84 16.18
C LEU A 257 10.93 -13.04 17.00
N GLU A 258 10.10 -13.51 17.95
CA GLU A 258 10.41 -14.66 18.78
C GLU A 258 10.59 -15.94 17.95
N LYS A 259 9.71 -16.19 16.97
CA LYS A 259 9.85 -17.29 16.02
C LYS A 259 11.21 -17.25 15.32
N ILE A 260 11.54 -16.11 14.70
CA ILE A 260 12.79 -15.95 13.94
C ILE A 260 14.02 -16.04 14.85
N TRP A 261 13.92 -15.58 16.09
CA TRP A 261 14.99 -15.72 17.08
C TRP A 261 15.24 -17.19 17.46
N ARG A 262 14.17 -17.95 17.76
CA ARG A 262 14.25 -19.39 18.06
C ARG A 262 14.77 -20.19 16.87
N GLU A 263 14.39 -19.80 15.65
CA GLU A 263 14.72 -20.48 14.40
C GLU A 263 15.86 -19.80 13.62
N ARG A 264 16.76 -19.06 14.30
CA ARG A 264 17.72 -18.14 13.67
C ARG A 264 18.52 -18.71 12.48
N ASN A 265 18.86 -20.00 12.52
CA ASN A 265 19.63 -20.68 11.45
C ASN A 265 18.75 -21.27 10.33
N ARG A 266 17.42 -21.21 10.47
CA ARG A 266 16.42 -21.76 9.53
C ARG A 266 15.49 -20.69 8.95
N ALA A 267 15.50 -19.48 9.50
CA ALA A 267 14.71 -18.36 9.01
C ALA A 267 15.03 -18.09 7.53
N SER A 268 13.99 -18.05 6.70
CA SER A 268 14.14 -17.79 5.29
C SER A 268 14.48 -16.32 5.02
N VAL A 269 15.12 -16.05 3.87
CA VAL A 269 15.42 -14.68 3.42
C VAL A 269 14.16 -13.80 3.42
N LYS A 270 13.00 -14.37 3.05
CA LYS A 270 11.71 -13.68 3.01
C LYS A 270 11.26 -13.23 4.39
N GLU A 271 11.35 -14.10 5.39
CA GLU A 271 10.96 -13.78 6.77
C GLU A 271 11.84 -12.65 7.35
N ILE A 272 13.14 -12.68 7.06
CA ILE A 272 14.07 -11.60 7.46
C ILE A 272 13.75 -10.29 6.76
N VAL A 273 13.41 -10.33 5.46
CA VAL A 273 13.00 -9.14 4.70
C VAL A 273 11.73 -8.54 5.27
N LEU A 274 10.71 -9.35 5.60
CA LEU A 274 9.47 -8.88 6.20
C LEU A 274 9.71 -8.19 7.55
N LEU A 275 10.57 -8.75 8.40
CA LEU A 275 10.97 -8.10 9.65
C LEU A 275 11.69 -6.77 9.40
N LYS A 276 12.63 -6.74 8.45
CA LYS A 276 13.36 -5.50 8.14
C LYS A 276 12.42 -4.43 7.58
N MET A 277 11.51 -4.79 6.69
CA MET A 277 10.46 -3.89 6.22
C MET A 277 9.68 -3.33 7.41
N TYR A 278 9.28 -4.16 8.37
CA TYR A 278 8.59 -3.70 9.57
C TYR A 278 9.42 -2.70 10.39
N LEU A 279 10.69 -3.00 10.63
CA LEU A 279 11.59 -2.09 11.37
C LEU A 279 11.85 -0.79 10.61
N ILE A 280 11.98 -0.86 9.29
CA ILE A 280 12.12 0.33 8.43
C ILE A 280 10.83 1.16 8.46
N SER A 281 9.66 0.53 8.53
CA SER A 281 8.38 1.23 8.71
C SER A 281 8.35 2.00 10.03
N LEU A 282 8.80 1.40 11.13
CA LEU A 282 8.91 2.08 12.42
C LEU A 282 9.93 3.22 12.38
N LEU A 283 11.12 2.97 11.82
CA LEU A 283 12.14 3.99 11.59
C LEU A 283 11.56 5.18 10.82
N ALA A 284 10.93 4.92 9.67
CA ALA A 284 10.29 5.96 8.86
C ALA A 284 9.21 6.68 9.65
N PHE A 285 8.41 5.96 10.44
CA PHE A 285 7.35 6.54 11.26
C PHE A 285 7.89 7.49 12.32
N TYR A 286 8.97 7.12 13.03
CA TYR A 286 9.60 7.98 14.04
C TYR A 286 10.18 9.25 13.42
N LEU A 287 10.87 9.11 12.28
CA LEU A 287 11.38 10.24 11.50
C LEU A 287 10.26 11.14 10.93
N ALA A 288 9.04 10.62 10.84
CA ALA A 288 7.91 11.22 10.14
C ALA A 288 6.77 11.72 11.03
N SER A 289 6.89 11.57 12.36
CA SER A 289 5.74 11.61 13.28
C SER A 289 4.90 12.90 13.24
N ASP A 290 5.48 14.01 12.77
CA ASP A 290 4.80 15.31 12.60
C ASP A 290 4.42 15.63 11.13
N TYR A 291 4.87 14.84 10.15
CA TYR A 291 4.72 15.13 8.72
C TYR A 291 3.92 14.07 7.96
N SER A 292 2.77 14.51 7.44
CA SER A 292 1.83 13.68 6.68
C SER A 292 2.44 13.00 5.44
N ILE A 293 3.49 13.58 4.85
CA ILE A 293 4.14 13.04 3.65
C ILE A 293 5.13 11.92 3.96
N LEU A 294 5.85 12.04 5.08
CA LEU A 294 6.82 11.03 5.51
C LEU A 294 6.12 9.81 6.13
N SER A 295 4.93 10.00 6.72
CA SER A 295 4.11 8.88 7.22
C SER A 295 3.64 7.96 6.09
N ARG A 296 3.51 8.47 4.85
CA ARG A 296 3.25 7.64 3.66
C ARG A 296 4.43 6.70 3.35
N ILE A 297 5.68 7.10 3.58
CA ILE A 297 6.84 6.21 3.38
C ILE A 297 6.74 5.03 4.36
N SER A 298 6.43 5.31 5.63
CA SER A 298 6.18 4.27 6.63
C SER A 298 5.07 3.31 6.19
N GLY A 299 3.99 3.82 5.60
CA GLY A 299 2.89 3.04 5.04
C GLY A 299 3.33 1.97 4.04
N VAL A 300 4.24 2.29 3.12
CA VAL A 300 4.75 1.31 2.13
C VAL A 300 5.46 0.13 2.79
N PHE A 301 6.32 0.39 3.77
CA PHE A 301 7.06 -0.67 4.47
C PHE A 301 6.19 -1.42 5.49
N SER A 302 5.16 -0.77 6.03
CA SER A 302 4.20 -1.38 6.96
C SER A 302 3.39 -2.51 6.32
N LEU A 303 3.34 -2.59 4.98
CA LEU A 303 2.75 -3.72 4.23
C LEU A 303 3.26 -5.09 4.67
N SER A 304 4.46 -5.16 5.23
CA SER A 304 5.00 -6.37 5.85
C SER A 304 4.03 -7.03 6.83
N ILE A 305 3.21 -6.25 7.55
CA ILE A 305 2.21 -6.77 8.50
C ILE A 305 1.15 -7.65 7.82
N CYS A 306 0.84 -7.38 6.54
CA CYS A 306 -0.10 -8.17 5.76
C CYS A 306 0.41 -9.60 5.50
N PHE A 307 1.71 -9.84 5.64
CA PHE A 307 2.33 -11.15 5.48
C PHE A 307 2.74 -11.78 6.81
N ILE A 308 3.12 -10.96 7.79
CA ILE A 308 3.46 -11.40 9.15
C ILE A 308 2.24 -11.96 9.87
N LEU A 309 1.10 -11.26 9.85
CA LEU A 309 -0.10 -11.72 10.56
C LEU A 309 -0.58 -13.09 10.07
N PRO A 310 -0.71 -13.37 8.76
CA PRO A 310 -1.04 -14.72 8.29
C PRO A 310 -0.05 -15.80 8.72
N ALA A 311 1.24 -15.45 8.89
CA ALA A 311 2.26 -16.41 9.31
C ALA A 311 2.04 -16.90 10.76
N TYR A 312 1.31 -16.17 11.59
CA TYR A 312 0.98 -16.58 12.97
C TYR A 312 0.18 -17.86 13.02
N TYR A 313 -0.66 -18.11 12.03
CA TYR A 313 -1.40 -19.37 11.99
C TYR A 313 -0.48 -20.60 11.92
N GLN A 314 0.71 -20.48 11.32
CA GLN A 314 1.70 -21.56 11.29
C GLN A 314 2.31 -21.85 12.68
N MET A 315 2.21 -20.90 13.61
CA MET A 315 2.72 -21.01 14.97
C MET A 315 1.68 -21.53 15.96
N LEU A 316 0.41 -21.57 15.56
CA LEU A 316 -0.69 -22.02 16.41
C LEU A 316 -0.87 -23.54 16.33
N LYS A 317 -1.51 -24.10 17.37
CA LYS A 317 -2.02 -25.47 17.32
C LYS A 317 -3.07 -25.58 16.20
N LYS A 318 -2.94 -26.63 15.38
CA LYS A 318 -3.80 -26.84 14.21
C LYS A 318 -5.09 -27.55 14.60
N ASP A 319 -5.90 -26.90 15.43
CA ASP A 319 -7.27 -27.32 15.73
C ASP A 319 -8.28 -26.22 15.40
N GLY A 320 -9.55 -26.62 15.30
CA GLY A 320 -10.63 -25.73 14.86
C GLY A 320 -10.87 -24.55 15.81
N LEU A 321 -10.64 -24.72 17.13
CA LEU A 321 -10.84 -23.66 18.11
C LEU A 321 -9.76 -22.59 17.98
N HIS A 322 -8.49 -22.97 17.89
CA HIS A 322 -7.39 -22.01 17.71
C HIS A 322 -7.51 -21.26 16.38
N LEU A 323 -7.95 -21.94 15.30
CA LEU A 323 -8.23 -21.28 14.03
C LEU A 323 -9.37 -20.26 14.16
N LEU A 324 -10.48 -20.64 14.82
CA LEU A 324 -11.62 -19.76 15.03
C LEU A 324 -11.23 -18.52 15.84
N VAL A 325 -10.53 -18.70 16.97
CA VAL A 325 -10.05 -17.62 17.82
C VAL A 325 -9.10 -16.71 17.05
N TYR A 326 -8.15 -17.28 16.32
CA TYR A 326 -7.21 -16.52 15.50
C TYR A 326 -7.93 -15.68 14.43
N PHE A 327 -8.83 -16.29 13.68
CA PHE A 327 -9.58 -15.61 12.62
C PHE A 327 -10.46 -14.50 13.21
N PHE A 328 -11.10 -14.73 14.35
CA PHE A 328 -11.89 -13.71 15.05
C PHE A 328 -11.02 -12.54 15.52
N CYS A 329 -9.89 -12.81 16.19
CA CYS A 329 -8.97 -11.78 16.66
C CYS A 329 -8.43 -10.91 15.52
N VAL A 330 -7.97 -11.53 14.43
CA VAL A 330 -7.43 -10.79 13.28
C VAL A 330 -8.54 -10.05 12.54
N SER A 331 -9.73 -10.64 12.39
CA SER A 331 -10.87 -9.97 11.75
C SER A 331 -11.36 -8.78 12.58
N PHE A 332 -11.40 -8.91 13.90
CA PHE A 332 -11.71 -7.81 14.80
C PHE A 332 -10.67 -6.70 14.71
N TYR A 333 -9.38 -7.04 14.72
CA TYR A 333 -8.31 -6.07 14.49
C TYR A 333 -8.42 -5.38 13.12
N CYS A 334 -8.72 -6.13 12.06
CA CYS A 334 -8.97 -5.58 10.73
C CYS A 334 -10.17 -4.62 10.73
N PHE A 335 -11.25 -4.98 11.43
CA PHE A 335 -12.43 -4.14 11.57
C PHE A 335 -12.12 -2.83 12.30
N LEU A 336 -11.34 -2.89 13.39
CA LEU A 336 -10.89 -1.69 14.13
C LEU A 336 -10.01 -0.76 13.28
N LYS A 337 -9.30 -1.28 12.28
CA LYS A 337 -8.53 -0.47 11.32
C LYS A 337 -9.38 0.06 10.17
N TYR A 338 -10.37 -0.72 9.74
CA TYR A 338 -11.28 -0.37 8.66
C TYR A 338 -12.28 0.71 9.04
N LEU A 339 -12.88 0.60 10.23
CA LEU A 339 -13.97 1.47 10.68
C LEU A 339 -13.59 2.97 10.71
N PRO A 340 -12.41 3.38 11.21
CA PRO A 340 -11.99 4.79 11.18
C PRO A 340 -11.83 5.36 9.77
N CYS A 341 -11.58 4.53 8.75
CA CYS A 341 -11.47 4.99 7.36
C CYS A 341 -12.82 5.41 6.79
N LEU A 342 -13.92 4.81 7.26
CA LEU A 342 -15.26 5.07 6.73
C LEU A 342 -15.73 6.51 6.94
N LYS A 343 -15.16 7.24 7.91
CA LYS A 343 -15.46 8.66 8.13
C LYS A 343 -15.06 9.56 6.96
N TYR A 344 -14.16 9.09 6.09
CA TYR A 344 -13.72 9.79 4.89
C TYR A 344 -14.53 9.40 3.65
N PHE A 345 -15.48 8.47 3.78
CA PHE A 345 -16.30 7.99 2.68
C PHE A 345 -17.71 8.55 2.79
N LYS A 346 -18.33 8.84 1.65
CA LYS A 346 -19.76 9.17 1.54
C LYS A 346 -20.55 7.89 1.27
N ASP A 347 -21.85 8.02 1.04
CA ASP A 347 -22.64 6.89 0.55
C ASP A 347 -22.11 6.40 -0.79
N TYR A 348 -21.89 5.09 -0.86
CA TYR A 348 -21.28 4.48 -2.01
C TYR A 348 -22.20 4.61 -3.24
N THR A 349 -21.66 5.19 -4.30
CA THR A 349 -22.30 5.27 -5.60
C THR A 349 -21.43 4.50 -6.61
N ILE A 350 -22.08 3.89 -7.59
CA ILE A 350 -21.37 3.22 -8.69
C ILE A 350 -21.37 4.16 -9.90
N ASN A 351 -20.23 4.31 -10.53
CA ASN A 351 -20.09 5.00 -11.79
C ASN A 351 -19.71 4.01 -12.90
N TYR A 352 -20.54 3.94 -13.94
CA TYR A 352 -20.37 3.07 -15.09
C TYR A 352 -19.83 3.80 -16.34
N ASN A 353 -19.43 5.07 -16.21
CA ASN A 353 -18.91 5.90 -17.29
C ASN A 353 -17.49 5.46 -17.71
N LEU A 354 -17.42 4.31 -18.37
CA LEU A 354 -16.21 3.71 -18.92
C LEU A 354 -15.92 4.19 -20.36
N PHE A 355 -16.87 4.84 -21.03
CA PHE A 355 -16.80 5.30 -22.42
C PHE A 355 -17.34 6.73 -22.53
#